data_AF-A0A8J2TE92-F1
#
_entry.id   AF-A0A8J2TE92-F1
#
_cell.length_a   1.000
_cell.length_b   1.000
_cell.length_c   1.000
_cell.angle_alpha   90.00
_cell.angle_beta   90.00
_cell.angle_gamma   90.00
#
_symmetry.space_group_name_H-M   'P 1'
#
loop_
_entity.id
_entity.type
_entity.pdbx_description
1 polymer ?
#
loop_
_entity_poly.entity_id
_entity_poly.type
_entity_poly.pdbx_seq_one_letter_code
_entity_poly.pdbx_strand_id
1 'polypeptide(L)'
;MKLDKNSQRIAALAVATVFTLLATAQSSNASSIQLIGLDNNNNLFLFDSNNSSQTQTRSVTGITGNLLGIDFRPADNQLYGLTDTSNIYTINTATGAATFVSSLSTAFTSGFESGIDFNPVPDRLRIVGSNNQNLRVDVATGATTVDGTLAYGTGDVNVGVEPNLTAAAYTNSFSPSPAPNRTTELFGIDFGLDILVQQNPPNAGTLNTVGSLGVDFGSTGGFDILSTQKGNNITNMAFAASGSSLYTINLSTGAATTVGTIGNGNVTIVGLAARTVPEPSTIGALLGFLTFGVMTRFRRRLK
;
A
#
# COMPACT_ATOMS: atom_id res chain seq x y z
N MET A 1 -76.04 -39.11 -10.72
CA MET A 1 -74.87 -38.39 -11.27
C MET A 1 -73.63 -39.08 -10.73
N LYS A 2 -72.82 -39.71 -11.59
CA LYS A 2 -71.72 -40.61 -11.22
C LYS A 2 -70.60 -39.83 -10.50
N LEU A 3 -70.18 -40.32 -9.33
CA LEU A 3 -68.92 -39.98 -8.67
C LEU A 3 -68.14 -41.28 -8.50
N ASP A 4 -66.88 -41.23 -8.94
CA ASP A 4 -66.05 -42.39 -9.24
C ASP A 4 -65.35 -42.96 -8.01
N LYS A 5 -65.00 -44.24 -8.11
CA LYS A 5 -64.55 -45.14 -7.05
C LYS A 5 -63.07 -44.94 -6.68
N ASN A 6 -62.84 -45.13 -5.38
CA ASN A 6 -61.66 -45.79 -4.79
C ASN A 6 -60.35 -45.01 -4.66
N SER A 7 -60.24 -44.39 -3.48
CA SER A 7 -59.03 -44.18 -2.70
C SER A 7 -58.11 -45.42 -2.59
N GLN A 8 -56.80 -45.11 -2.56
CA GLN A 8 -55.72 -45.69 -1.74
C GLN A 8 -54.84 -46.84 -2.28
N ARG A 9 -53.61 -46.46 -2.71
CA ARG A 9 -52.27 -46.80 -2.15
C ARG A 9 -51.21 -47.16 -3.21
N ILE A 10 -49.95 -46.92 -2.82
CA ILE A 10 -48.66 -47.40 -3.39
C ILE A 10 -48.11 -46.48 -4.50
N ALA A 11 -47.29 -45.48 -4.18
CA ALA A 11 -45.85 -45.52 -3.84
C ALA A 11 -44.92 -45.61 -5.08
N ALA A 12 -43.90 -44.74 -5.02
CA ALA A 12 -42.66 -44.73 -5.79
C ALA A 12 -42.67 -44.13 -7.21
N LEU A 13 -41.87 -43.07 -7.32
CA LEU A 13 -40.84 -42.85 -8.35
C LEU A 13 -41.06 -41.61 -9.24
N ALA A 14 -40.85 -40.43 -8.65
CA ALA A 14 -40.31 -39.30 -9.39
C ALA A 14 -39.04 -38.87 -8.68
N VAL A 15 -37.93 -39.45 -9.15
CA VAL A 15 -36.56 -39.14 -8.76
C VAL A 15 -36.37 -37.64 -8.83
N ALA A 16 -36.06 -37.05 -7.68
CA ALA A 16 -35.59 -35.68 -7.56
C ALA A 16 -34.19 -35.59 -8.17
N THR A 17 -34.10 -35.36 -9.48
CA THR A 17 -32.90 -34.77 -10.09
C THR A 17 -33.06 -33.25 -10.07
N VAL A 18 -32.96 -32.67 -8.88
CA VAL A 18 -32.49 -31.30 -8.77
C VAL A 18 -31.02 -31.37 -9.18
N PHE A 19 -30.72 -30.96 -10.41
CA PHE A 19 -29.37 -30.64 -10.83
C PHE A 19 -28.86 -29.54 -9.89
N THR A 20 -28.14 -29.94 -8.85
CA THR A 20 -27.27 -29.02 -8.13
C THR A 20 -26.17 -28.65 -9.11
N LEU A 21 -26.37 -27.54 -9.82
CA LEU A 21 -25.32 -26.89 -10.58
C LEU A 21 -24.30 -26.42 -9.54
N LEU A 22 -23.35 -27.29 -9.20
CA LEU A 22 -22.16 -26.91 -8.47
C LEU A 22 -21.33 -26.09 -9.46
N ALA A 23 -21.69 -24.81 -9.61
CA ALA A 23 -20.82 -23.84 -10.23
C ALA A 23 -19.58 -23.79 -9.36
N THR A 24 -18.54 -24.51 -9.75
CA THR A 24 -17.18 -24.17 -9.36
C THR A 24 -16.89 -22.83 -10.00
N ALA A 25 -17.36 -21.75 -9.36
CA ALA A 25 -16.75 -20.45 -9.54
C ALA A 25 -15.31 -20.63 -9.03
N GLN A 26 -14.42 -21.02 -9.94
CA GLN A 26 -13.02 -20.74 -9.78
C GLN A 26 -12.94 -19.21 -9.76
N SER A 27 -13.07 -18.62 -8.57
CA SER A 27 -12.65 -17.25 -8.36
C SER A 27 -11.18 -17.23 -8.74
N SER A 28 -10.85 -16.61 -9.87
CA SER A 28 -9.50 -16.18 -10.12
C SER A 28 -9.03 -15.45 -8.87
N ASN A 29 -7.99 -15.96 -8.21
CA ASN A 29 -7.37 -15.34 -7.05
C ASN A 29 -6.73 -14.01 -7.46
N ALA A 30 -7.54 -12.98 -7.73
CA ALA A 30 -7.07 -11.62 -7.85
C ALA A 30 -7.12 -11.04 -6.45
N SER A 31 -5.99 -10.99 -5.76
CA SER A 31 -5.86 -10.23 -4.52
C SER A 31 -6.16 -8.77 -4.84
N SER A 32 -7.07 -8.15 -4.10
CA SER A 32 -7.27 -6.70 -4.16
C SER A 32 -6.00 -5.97 -3.68
N ILE A 33 -5.69 -4.85 -4.35
CA ILE A 33 -4.60 -3.96 -3.93
C ILE A 33 -5.22 -2.89 -3.04
N GLN A 34 -4.82 -2.92 -1.77
CA GLN A 34 -5.18 -1.88 -0.83
C GLN A 34 -4.08 -0.83 -0.81
N LEU A 35 -4.48 0.42 -1.01
CA LEU A 35 -3.65 1.59 -0.81
C LEU A 35 -4.05 2.28 0.50
N ILE A 36 -3.06 2.87 1.15
CA ILE A 36 -3.21 3.66 2.37
C ILE A 36 -2.55 5.01 2.12
N GLY A 37 -3.36 6.06 1.96
CA GLY A 37 -2.88 7.43 1.92
C GLY A 37 -2.75 8.01 3.32
N LEU A 38 -1.66 8.71 3.61
CA LEU A 38 -1.48 9.51 4.82
C LEU A 38 -1.75 10.98 4.50
N ASP A 39 -2.56 11.66 5.31
CA ASP A 39 -2.69 13.12 5.24
C ASP A 39 -1.82 13.86 6.28
N ASN A 40 -1.73 15.17 6.12
CA ASN A 40 -0.98 16.05 7.04
C ASN A 40 -1.62 16.25 8.43
N ASN A 41 -2.74 15.58 8.72
CA ASN A 41 -3.43 15.60 10.02
C ASN A 41 -3.37 14.24 10.72
N ASN A 42 -2.44 13.37 10.32
CA ASN A 42 -2.27 12.02 10.84
C ASN A 42 -3.48 11.11 10.62
N ASN A 43 -4.20 11.27 9.51
CA ASN A 43 -5.25 10.35 9.10
C ASN A 43 -4.76 9.40 8.01
N LEU A 44 -5.13 8.13 8.14
CA LEU A 44 -4.98 7.11 7.12
C LEU A 44 -6.28 7.00 6.31
N PHE A 45 -6.17 7.04 4.99
CA PHE A 45 -7.23 6.78 4.04
C PHE A 45 -6.98 5.44 3.38
N LEU A 46 -7.73 4.41 3.77
CA LEU A 46 -7.62 3.07 3.21
C LEU A 46 -8.62 2.91 2.07
N PHE A 47 -8.17 2.47 0.90
CA PHE A 47 -9.03 2.29 -0.28
C PHE A 47 -8.49 1.20 -1.21
N ASP A 48 -9.36 0.68 -2.09
CA ASP A 48 -8.95 -0.22 -3.18
C ASP A 48 -8.38 0.61 -4.33
N SER A 49 -7.29 0.16 -4.95
CA SER A 49 -6.66 0.88 -6.06
C SER A 49 -7.60 1.11 -7.26
N ASN A 50 -8.64 0.29 -7.43
CA ASN A 50 -9.66 0.43 -8.48
C ASN A 50 -10.87 1.27 -8.03
N ASN A 51 -10.91 1.72 -6.77
CA ASN A 51 -12.00 2.51 -6.23
C ASN A 51 -11.51 3.51 -5.16
N SER A 52 -10.63 4.43 -5.58
CA SER A 52 -10.00 5.43 -4.70
C SER A 52 -10.97 6.42 -4.06
N SER A 53 -12.17 6.60 -4.61
CA SER A 53 -13.20 7.47 -4.03
C SER A 53 -13.84 6.90 -2.75
N GLN A 54 -13.84 5.57 -2.58
CA GLN A 54 -14.43 4.89 -1.43
C GLN A 54 -13.36 4.60 -0.39
N THR A 55 -13.23 5.51 0.58
CA THR A 55 -12.19 5.44 1.61
C THR A 55 -12.76 5.04 2.96
N GLN A 56 -11.96 4.31 3.73
CA GLN A 56 -12.12 4.19 5.18
C GLN A 56 -11.06 5.04 5.86
N THR A 57 -11.49 6.03 6.63
CA THR A 57 -10.56 6.91 7.36
C THR A 57 -10.27 6.36 8.75
N ARG A 58 -9.00 6.44 9.19
CA ARG A 58 -8.55 6.13 10.54
C ARG A 58 -7.59 7.21 11.01
N SER A 59 -7.94 7.93 12.08
CA SER A 59 -7.01 8.85 12.73
C SER A 59 -5.97 8.06 13.51
N VAL A 60 -4.70 8.41 13.35
CA VAL A 60 -3.60 7.80 14.08
C VAL A 60 -3.56 8.36 15.50
N THR A 61 -3.42 7.47 16.48
CA THR A 61 -3.37 7.80 17.91
C THR A 61 -2.14 7.20 18.57
N GLY A 62 -1.69 7.75 19.70
CA GLY A 62 -0.52 7.24 20.43
C GLY A 62 0.84 7.70 19.88
N ILE A 63 0.85 8.70 19.00
CA ILE A 63 2.06 9.34 18.47
C ILE A 63 2.31 10.72 19.09
N THR A 64 3.55 11.18 18.99
CA THR A 64 3.93 12.58 19.25
C THR A 64 4.41 13.21 17.96
N GLY A 65 3.89 14.41 17.63
CA GLY A 65 4.22 15.09 16.38
C GLY A 65 3.36 14.67 15.19
N ASN A 66 3.82 14.99 13.99
CA ASN A 66 3.15 14.67 12.73
C ASN A 66 3.90 13.56 11.99
N LEU A 67 3.16 12.61 11.41
CA LEU A 67 3.70 11.59 10.52
C LEU A 67 4.18 12.23 9.22
N LEU A 68 5.44 12.00 8.88
CA LEU A 68 6.06 12.50 7.66
C LEU A 68 5.92 11.52 6.49
N GLY A 69 5.76 10.23 6.79
CA GLY A 69 5.55 9.19 5.80
C GLY A 69 5.18 7.86 6.46
N ILE A 70 4.74 6.90 5.65
CA ILE A 70 4.42 5.53 6.06
C ILE A 70 4.89 4.52 5.02
N ASP A 71 5.24 3.32 5.45
CA ASP A 71 5.50 2.18 4.56
C ASP A 71 5.33 0.83 5.29
N PHE A 72 5.00 -0.24 4.56
CA PHE A 72 4.96 -1.59 5.08
C PHE A 72 6.35 -2.23 5.09
N ARG A 73 6.80 -2.71 6.24
CA ARG A 73 8.06 -3.45 6.32
C ARG A 73 7.89 -4.89 5.83
N PRO A 74 8.61 -5.34 4.78
CA PRO A 74 8.42 -6.70 4.24
C PRO A 74 8.80 -7.85 5.19
N ALA A 75 9.57 -7.57 6.25
CA ALA A 75 9.99 -8.56 7.24
C ALA A 75 8.86 -8.99 8.20
N ASP A 76 7.93 -8.08 8.54
CA ASP A 76 6.88 -8.31 9.54
C ASP A 76 5.48 -7.90 9.08
N ASN A 77 5.36 -7.31 7.88
CA ASN A 77 4.12 -6.85 7.27
C ASN A 77 3.34 -5.82 8.12
N GLN A 78 4.03 -5.08 8.99
CA GLN A 78 3.45 -3.97 9.75
C GLN A 78 3.64 -2.66 9.01
N LEU A 79 2.67 -1.75 9.15
CA LEU A 79 2.80 -0.38 8.67
C LEU A 79 3.65 0.38 9.67
N TYR A 80 4.77 0.95 9.23
CA TYR A 80 5.60 1.85 10.01
C TYR A 80 5.32 3.29 9.61
N GLY A 81 5.55 4.21 10.53
CA GLY A 81 5.52 5.64 10.26
C GLY A 81 6.62 6.38 11.02
N LEU A 82 7.20 7.40 10.37
CA LEU A 82 8.17 8.31 10.97
C LEU A 82 7.48 9.62 11.30
N THR A 83 7.76 10.19 12.47
CA THR A 83 7.24 11.51 12.87
C THR A 83 8.29 12.62 12.75
N ASP A 84 7.84 13.88 12.70
CA ASP A 84 8.67 15.10 12.76
C ASP A 84 9.46 15.25 14.08
N THR A 85 9.09 14.48 15.10
CA THR A 85 9.85 14.35 16.35
C THR A 85 10.90 13.23 16.32
N SER A 86 11.22 12.72 15.12
CA SER A 86 12.19 11.63 14.89
C SER A 86 11.82 10.30 15.54
N ASN A 87 10.55 10.10 15.90
CA ASN A 87 10.06 8.83 16.47
C ASN A 87 9.49 7.93 15.38
N ILE A 88 9.84 6.65 15.44
CA ILE A 88 9.32 5.58 14.59
C ILE A 88 8.24 4.83 15.36
N TYR A 89 7.12 4.58 14.69
CA TYR A 89 6.00 3.81 15.22
C TYR A 89 5.61 2.70 14.26
N THR A 90 5.07 1.60 14.77
CA THR A 90 4.16 0.74 13.99
C THR A 90 2.73 1.22 14.18
N ILE A 91 1.88 1.08 13.16
CA ILE A 91 0.50 1.58 13.16
C ILE A 91 -0.45 0.45 12.80
N ASN A 92 -1.42 0.18 13.67
CA ASN A 92 -2.47 -0.78 13.38
C ASN A 92 -3.45 -0.19 12.35
N THR A 93 -3.49 -0.75 11.14
CA THR A 93 -4.32 -0.21 10.05
C THR A 93 -5.82 -0.37 10.25
N ALA A 94 -6.25 -1.26 11.16
CA ALA A 94 -7.66 -1.43 11.48
C ALA A 94 -8.16 -0.37 12.48
N THR A 95 -7.32 0.02 13.45
CA THR A 95 -7.72 0.91 14.56
C THR A 95 -7.09 2.30 14.54
N GLY A 96 -5.97 2.49 13.83
CA GLY A 96 -5.16 3.71 13.90
C GLY A 96 -4.26 3.80 15.14
N ALA A 97 -4.26 2.79 16.03
CA ALA A 97 -3.40 2.82 17.22
C ALA A 97 -1.93 2.60 16.83
N ALA A 98 -1.06 3.54 17.21
CA ALA A 98 0.37 3.45 17.00
C ALA A 98 1.10 2.90 18.24
N THR A 99 2.20 2.16 18.00
CA THR A 99 3.10 1.65 19.04
C THR A 99 4.51 2.16 18.77
N PHE A 100 5.11 2.81 19.76
CA PHE A 100 6.48 3.33 19.65
C PHE A 100 7.47 2.18 19.43
N VAL A 101 8.43 2.37 18.52
CA VAL A 101 9.49 1.40 18.22
C VAL A 101 10.85 1.93 18.66
N SER A 102 11.26 3.07 18.10
CA SER A 102 12.57 3.68 18.35
C SER A 102 12.56 5.16 17.95
N SER A 103 13.68 5.85 18.19
CA SER A 103 13.90 7.22 17.72
C SER A 103 15.16 7.28 16.87
N LEU A 104 15.14 8.06 15.78
CA LEU A 104 16.32 8.23 14.93
C LEU A 104 17.50 8.79 15.73
N SER A 105 18.68 8.18 15.60
CA SER A 105 19.91 8.71 16.17
C SER A 105 20.39 9.99 15.46
N THR A 106 19.89 10.25 14.25
CA THR A 106 20.09 11.48 13.48
C THR A 106 18.75 11.96 12.97
N ALA A 107 18.37 13.19 13.30
CA ALA A 107 17.08 13.74 12.93
C ALA A 107 16.91 13.91 11.40
N PHE A 108 15.70 13.66 10.92
CA PHE A 108 15.26 14.07 9.61
C PHE A 108 14.57 15.44 9.70
N THR A 109 14.90 16.35 8.79
CA THR A 109 14.58 17.79 8.92
C THR A 109 13.89 18.39 7.69
N SER A 110 13.51 17.57 6.69
CA SER A 110 12.80 18.05 5.49
C SER A 110 11.28 18.23 5.71
N GLY A 111 10.74 17.82 6.86
CA GLY A 111 9.30 17.88 7.12
C GLY A 111 8.52 16.94 6.20
N PHE A 112 7.37 17.40 5.69
CA PHE A 112 6.48 16.60 4.83
C PHE A 112 7.02 16.36 3.41
N GLU A 113 8.06 17.07 2.99
CA GLU A 113 8.72 16.87 1.70
C GLU A 113 9.67 15.67 1.82
N SER A 114 9.08 14.48 1.99
CA SER A 114 9.80 13.28 2.42
C SER A 114 9.34 12.00 1.72
N GLY A 115 10.30 11.19 1.28
CA GLY A 115 10.06 9.82 0.84
C GLY A 115 10.60 8.83 1.84
N ILE A 116 9.77 7.86 2.26
CA ILE A 116 10.21 6.75 3.10
C ILE A 116 9.79 5.41 2.50
N ASP A 117 10.70 4.43 2.51
CA ASP A 117 10.41 3.09 1.99
C ASP A 117 11.42 2.06 2.52
N PHE A 118 10.97 0.83 2.77
CA PHE A 118 11.82 -0.27 3.21
C PHE A 118 12.54 -0.93 2.04
N ASN A 119 13.87 -0.89 2.10
CA ASN A 119 14.66 -1.80 1.30
C ASN A 119 14.65 -3.20 1.96
N PRO A 120 14.10 -4.23 1.30
CA PRO A 120 13.97 -5.55 1.89
C PRO A 120 15.24 -6.42 1.74
N VAL A 121 16.30 -5.90 1.12
CA VAL A 121 17.58 -6.60 0.97
C VAL A 121 18.39 -6.48 2.27
N PRO A 122 18.73 -5.27 2.77
CA PRO A 122 19.35 -5.10 4.08
C PRO A 122 18.32 -4.98 5.21
N ASP A 123 17.02 -4.95 4.90
CA ASP A 123 15.94 -4.69 5.85
C ASP A 123 16.17 -3.35 6.59
N ARG A 124 16.19 -2.26 5.80
CA ARG A 124 16.44 -0.90 6.28
C ARG A 124 15.42 0.05 5.70
N LEU A 125 14.95 0.98 6.52
CA LEU A 125 14.13 2.09 6.07
C LEU A 125 15.05 3.13 5.40
N ARG A 126 14.73 3.49 4.15
CA ARG A 126 15.30 4.66 3.47
C ARG A 126 14.44 5.87 3.81
N ILE A 127 15.07 7.01 4.06
CA ILE A 127 14.39 8.30 4.19
C ILE A 127 15.14 9.28 3.28
N VAL A 128 14.42 9.97 2.41
CA VAL A 128 14.94 11.04 1.56
C VAL A 128 14.09 12.30 1.70
N GLY A 129 14.62 13.46 1.38
CA GLY A 129 13.84 14.70 1.37
C GLY A 129 14.41 15.77 0.47
N SER A 130 13.63 16.84 0.31
CA SER A 130 13.97 18.03 -0.49
C SER A 130 15.21 18.78 -0.01
N ASN A 131 15.63 18.58 1.24
CA ASN A 131 16.86 19.15 1.80
C ASN A 131 18.12 18.29 1.54
N ASN A 132 18.08 17.40 0.55
CA ASN A 132 19.11 16.44 0.17
C ASN A 132 19.50 15.40 1.23
N GLN A 133 18.78 15.32 2.37
CA GLN A 133 19.02 14.26 3.33
C GLN A 133 18.71 12.90 2.69
N ASN A 134 19.59 11.95 2.97
CA ASN A 134 19.52 10.59 2.48
C ASN A 134 19.95 9.67 3.62
N LEU A 135 18.97 9.05 4.28
CA LEU A 135 19.19 8.30 5.51
C LEU A 135 18.86 6.83 5.31
N ARG A 136 19.65 5.95 5.95
CA ARG A 136 19.32 4.54 6.13
C ARG A 136 19.17 4.23 7.61
N VAL A 137 18.06 3.61 7.97
CA VAL A 137 17.70 3.41 9.38
C VAL A 137 17.45 1.94 9.67
N ASP A 138 18.05 1.46 10.77
CA ASP A 138 17.61 0.26 11.46
C ASP A 138 16.45 0.62 12.39
N VAL A 139 15.22 0.28 12.00
CA VAL A 139 14.02 0.73 12.73
C VAL A 139 13.89 0.13 14.12
N ALA A 140 14.51 -1.01 14.40
CA ALA A 140 14.44 -1.64 15.72
C ALA A 140 15.28 -0.89 16.76
N THR A 141 16.37 -0.24 16.32
CA THR A 141 17.29 0.47 17.22
C THR A 141 17.25 1.99 17.05
N GLY A 142 16.73 2.48 15.92
CA GLY A 142 16.80 3.88 15.54
C GLY A 142 18.16 4.32 14.99
N ALA A 143 19.13 3.39 14.91
CA ALA A 143 20.45 3.68 14.39
C ALA A 143 20.35 4.18 12.94
N THR A 144 20.77 5.42 12.74
CA THR A 144 20.61 6.16 11.49
C THR A 144 21.98 6.40 10.85
N THR A 145 22.16 5.87 9.64
CA THR A 145 23.31 6.15 8.78
C THR A 145 22.95 7.30 7.85
N VAL A 146 23.80 8.33 7.81
CA VAL A 146 23.70 9.42 6.83
C VAL A 146 24.52 9.02 5.61
N ASP A 147 23.84 8.85 4.47
CA ASP A 147 24.45 8.51 3.18
C ASP A 147 24.90 9.78 2.43
N GLY A 148 25.44 9.60 1.22
CA GLY A 148 25.73 10.71 0.31
C GLY A 148 24.48 11.55 0.04
N THR A 149 24.67 12.87 -0.01
CA THR A 149 23.61 13.84 -0.29
C THR A 149 23.00 13.59 -1.67
N LEU A 150 21.70 13.83 -1.80
CA LEU A 150 21.03 13.71 -3.09
C LEU A 150 21.62 14.71 -4.10
N ALA A 151 21.99 14.21 -5.27
CA ALA A 151 22.50 15.03 -6.37
C ALA A 151 22.36 14.29 -7.70
N TYR A 152 22.03 15.02 -8.77
CA TYR A 152 22.05 14.47 -10.13
C TYR A 152 23.46 14.07 -10.54
N GLY A 153 23.59 12.84 -11.07
CA GLY A 153 24.86 12.24 -11.44
C GLY A 153 25.57 12.95 -12.60
N THR A 154 26.88 12.73 -12.71
CA THR A 154 27.63 13.22 -13.87
C THR A 154 27.08 12.60 -15.16
N GLY A 155 26.71 13.45 -16.11
CA GLY A 155 26.12 13.02 -17.39
C GLY A 155 24.59 12.92 -17.37
N ASP A 156 23.95 13.12 -16.22
CA ASP A 156 22.50 13.30 -16.16
C ASP A 156 22.09 14.62 -16.80
N VAL A 157 20.88 14.67 -17.38
CA VAL A 157 20.33 15.89 -17.99
C VAL A 157 20.14 17.03 -16.99
N ASN A 158 19.93 16.70 -15.71
CA ASN A 158 19.73 17.64 -14.63
C ASN A 158 20.98 17.82 -13.74
N VAL A 159 22.17 17.44 -14.24
CA VAL A 159 23.42 17.64 -13.49
C VAL A 159 23.59 19.09 -13.05
N GLY A 160 23.85 19.31 -11.76
CA GLY A 160 24.01 20.64 -11.16
C GLY A 160 22.69 21.36 -10.81
N VAL A 161 21.54 20.76 -11.09
CA VAL A 161 20.24 21.21 -10.57
C VAL A 161 20.06 20.70 -9.14
N GLU A 162 19.50 21.53 -8.26
CA GLU A 162 19.16 21.15 -6.89
C GLU A 162 17.96 20.18 -6.89
N PRO A 163 18.11 18.93 -6.39
CA PRO A 163 17.01 17.99 -6.33
C PRO A 163 15.95 18.36 -5.29
N ASN A 164 14.68 18.12 -5.61
CA ASN A 164 13.56 18.37 -4.68
C ASN A 164 12.73 17.09 -4.53
N LEU A 165 13.24 16.09 -3.81
CA LEU A 165 12.54 14.81 -3.63
C LEU A 165 11.42 14.89 -2.57
N THR A 166 10.22 14.43 -2.92
CA THR A 166 9.09 14.31 -1.97
C THR A 166 8.63 12.87 -1.76
N ALA A 167 9.11 11.89 -2.51
CA ALA A 167 8.66 10.52 -2.38
C ALA A 167 9.73 9.55 -2.90
N ALA A 168 9.73 8.31 -2.38
CA ALA A 168 10.66 7.26 -2.80
C ALA A 168 10.06 5.87 -2.58
N ALA A 169 10.43 4.90 -3.42
CA ALA A 169 9.96 3.51 -3.31
C ALA A 169 10.95 2.51 -3.91
N TYR A 170 11.08 1.33 -3.31
CA TYR A 170 11.89 0.22 -3.83
C TYR A 170 11.07 -0.78 -4.65
N THR A 171 11.63 -1.20 -5.79
CA THR A 171 11.14 -2.40 -6.49
C THR A 171 11.45 -3.66 -5.71
N ASN A 172 10.69 -4.72 -5.97
CA ASN A 172 10.87 -6.05 -5.40
C ASN A 172 10.76 -6.06 -3.85
N SER A 173 9.99 -5.12 -3.27
CA SER A 173 9.73 -4.98 -1.83
C SER A 173 8.69 -6.00 -1.33
N PHE A 174 9.14 -7.23 -1.02
CA PHE A 174 8.28 -8.32 -0.53
C PHE A 174 9.00 -9.29 0.42
N SER A 175 8.25 -10.10 1.16
CA SER A 175 8.79 -11.10 2.10
C SER A 175 9.38 -12.32 1.35
N PRO A 176 10.48 -12.95 1.81
CA PRO A 176 11.22 -12.68 3.06
C PRO A 176 12.10 -11.43 3.00
N SER A 177 12.40 -10.85 4.17
CA SER A 177 13.36 -9.77 4.38
C SER A 177 14.08 -10.01 5.72
N PRO A 178 15.41 -9.85 5.82
CA PRO A 178 16.36 -9.47 4.77
C PRO A 178 16.52 -10.54 3.69
N ALA A 179 16.79 -10.12 2.44
CA ALA A 179 16.96 -11.00 1.28
C ALA A 179 18.24 -10.68 0.51
N PRO A 180 19.41 -11.23 0.92
CA PRO A 180 20.72 -10.82 0.39
C PRO A 180 20.93 -11.14 -1.10
N ASN A 181 20.16 -12.07 -1.67
CA ASN A 181 20.26 -12.48 -3.07
C ASN A 181 19.25 -11.77 -3.99
N ARG A 182 18.47 -10.82 -3.46
CA ARG A 182 17.53 -10.03 -4.26
C ARG A 182 18.18 -8.72 -4.68
N THR A 183 17.85 -8.28 -5.89
CA THR A 183 18.15 -6.92 -6.36
C THR A 183 16.90 -6.06 -6.25
N THR A 184 17.10 -4.79 -5.91
CA THR A 184 16.05 -3.78 -5.77
C THR A 184 16.54 -2.50 -6.43
N GLU A 185 15.65 -1.74 -7.01
CA GLU A 185 15.92 -0.42 -7.57
C GLU A 185 15.17 0.62 -6.73
N LEU A 186 15.84 1.73 -6.39
CA LEU A 186 15.21 2.84 -5.68
C LEU A 186 14.78 3.89 -6.70
N PHE A 187 13.50 4.21 -6.69
CA PHE A 187 12.94 5.32 -7.45
C PHE A 187 12.50 6.42 -6.51
N GLY A 188 12.46 7.65 -7.01
CA GLY A 188 11.91 8.81 -6.30
C GLY A 188 11.21 9.78 -7.22
N ILE A 189 10.45 10.69 -6.65
CA ILE A 189 9.77 11.77 -7.36
C ILE A 189 10.43 13.08 -6.98
N ASP A 190 10.98 13.78 -7.97
CA ASP A 190 11.40 15.17 -7.84
C ASP A 190 10.23 16.06 -8.26
N PHE A 191 9.64 16.77 -7.30
CA PHE A 191 8.48 17.62 -7.54
C PHE A 191 8.86 18.98 -8.13
N GLY A 192 10.12 19.42 -7.97
CA GLY A 192 10.58 20.68 -8.55
C GLY A 192 10.76 20.59 -10.06
N LEU A 193 11.03 19.37 -10.56
CA LEU A 193 11.24 19.10 -11.99
C LEU A 193 10.13 18.26 -12.63
N ASP A 194 9.14 17.79 -11.86
CA ASP A 194 8.07 16.90 -12.32
C ASP A 194 8.60 15.65 -13.04
N ILE A 195 9.58 14.99 -12.43
CA ILE A 195 10.23 13.79 -12.99
C ILE A 195 10.26 12.62 -12.02
N LEU A 196 10.24 11.42 -12.60
CA LEU A 196 10.69 10.22 -11.92
C LEU A 196 12.22 10.13 -12.03
N VAL A 197 12.87 9.83 -10.92
CA VAL A 197 14.32 9.59 -10.84
C VAL A 197 14.61 8.19 -10.32
N GLN A 198 15.71 7.60 -10.77
CA GLN A 198 16.30 6.40 -10.19
C GLN A 198 17.52 6.81 -9.37
N GLN A 199 17.53 6.47 -8.08
CA GLN A 199 18.67 6.71 -7.22
C GLN A 199 19.64 5.53 -7.29
N ASN A 200 20.73 5.70 -8.04
CA ASN A 200 21.69 4.64 -8.30
C ASN A 200 23.14 5.18 -8.36
N PRO A 201 24.04 4.79 -7.43
CA PRO A 201 23.78 3.92 -6.28
C PRO A 201 23.06 4.66 -5.12
N PRO A 202 22.10 4.02 -4.41
CA PRO A 202 21.34 4.65 -3.33
C PRO A 202 22.22 5.33 -2.25
N ASN A 203 23.26 4.63 -1.80
CA ASN A 203 24.08 5.12 -0.68
C ASN A 203 24.99 6.30 -1.07
N ALA A 204 25.19 6.57 -2.36
CA ALA A 204 25.90 7.77 -2.82
C ALA A 204 24.97 8.97 -3.01
N GLY A 205 23.65 8.78 -2.97
CA GLY A 205 22.68 9.84 -3.26
C GLY A 205 22.57 10.22 -4.74
N THR A 206 23.22 9.48 -5.64
CA THR A 206 23.24 9.80 -7.07
C THR A 206 21.88 9.56 -7.71
N LEU A 207 21.31 10.61 -8.30
CA LEU A 207 20.05 10.58 -9.03
C LEU A 207 20.30 10.51 -10.53
N ASN A 208 19.51 9.68 -11.21
CA ASN A 208 19.48 9.58 -12.66
C ASN A 208 18.03 9.80 -13.12
N THR A 209 17.81 10.74 -14.02
CA THR A 209 16.51 11.09 -14.56
C THR A 209 15.95 9.94 -15.40
N VAL A 210 14.75 9.46 -15.06
CA VAL A 210 14.04 8.44 -15.86
C VAL A 210 13.19 9.11 -16.93
N GLY A 211 12.40 10.12 -16.54
CA GLY A 211 11.56 10.88 -17.46
C GLY A 211 10.50 11.71 -16.75
N SER A 212 9.80 12.52 -17.52
CA SER A 212 8.74 13.40 -17.01
C SER A 212 7.52 12.63 -16.55
N LEU A 213 6.96 13.06 -15.42
CA LEU A 213 5.67 12.60 -14.92
C LEU A 213 4.52 13.02 -15.85
N GLY A 214 4.67 14.13 -16.57
CA GLY A 214 3.61 14.72 -17.40
C GLY A 214 2.47 15.37 -16.59
N VAL A 215 2.66 15.53 -15.28
CA VAL A 215 1.76 16.20 -14.34
C VAL A 215 2.58 17.06 -13.41
N ASP A 216 1.99 18.15 -12.92
CA ASP A 216 2.55 19.01 -11.86
C ASP A 216 2.36 18.28 -10.51
N PHE A 217 3.46 17.77 -9.95
CA PHE A 217 3.46 17.04 -8.70
C PHE A 217 3.71 18.01 -7.54
N GLY A 218 2.88 17.93 -6.50
CA GLY A 218 2.99 18.84 -5.36
C GLY A 218 4.25 18.58 -4.54
N SER A 219 4.66 19.57 -3.75
CA SER A 219 5.81 19.44 -2.84
C SER A 219 5.63 18.40 -1.74
N THR A 220 4.38 17.94 -1.53
CA THR A 220 4.06 16.80 -0.68
C THR A 220 3.28 15.77 -1.48
N GLY A 221 3.61 14.49 -1.25
CA GLY A 221 2.90 13.37 -1.87
C GLY A 221 3.35 12.04 -1.29
N GLY A 222 2.91 10.96 -1.92
CA GLY A 222 3.36 9.61 -1.60
C GLY A 222 3.66 8.82 -2.86
N PHE A 223 4.55 7.84 -2.76
CA PHE A 223 4.94 6.95 -3.83
C PHE A 223 5.27 5.58 -3.24
N ASP A 224 4.71 4.52 -3.81
CA ASP A 224 4.99 3.14 -3.39
C ASP A 224 4.99 2.22 -4.62
N ILE A 225 5.85 1.20 -4.61
CA ILE A 225 5.92 0.15 -5.60
C ILE A 225 5.50 -1.17 -4.95
N LEU A 226 4.22 -1.53 -5.13
CA LEU A 226 3.73 -2.82 -4.72
C LEU A 226 4.40 -3.92 -5.55
N SER A 227 5.11 -4.80 -4.86
CA SER A 227 5.82 -5.91 -5.46
C SER A 227 5.13 -7.24 -5.11
N THR A 228 4.80 -8.04 -6.12
CA THR A 228 4.18 -9.35 -5.94
C THR A 228 5.01 -10.43 -6.60
N GLN A 229 5.10 -11.61 -5.97
CA GLN A 229 5.82 -12.76 -6.49
C GLN A 229 4.89 -13.96 -6.68
N LYS A 230 4.86 -14.52 -7.89
CA LYS A 230 4.18 -15.78 -8.20
C LYS A 230 5.17 -16.75 -8.86
N GLY A 231 5.71 -17.67 -8.06
CA GLY A 231 6.83 -18.50 -8.49
C GLY A 231 8.07 -17.64 -8.74
N ASN A 232 8.66 -17.73 -9.93
CA ASN A 232 9.82 -16.92 -10.32
C ASN A 232 9.45 -15.57 -10.95
N ASN A 233 8.16 -15.29 -11.15
CA ASN A 233 7.71 -14.04 -11.76
C ASN A 233 7.48 -13.01 -10.66
N ILE A 234 8.16 -11.87 -10.80
CA ILE A 234 7.96 -10.69 -9.95
C ILE A 234 7.26 -9.62 -10.78
N THR A 235 6.22 -9.02 -10.21
CA THR A 235 5.51 -7.88 -10.80
C THR A 235 5.63 -6.69 -9.86
N ASN A 236 6.05 -5.56 -10.40
CA ASN A 236 6.13 -4.26 -9.71
C ASN A 236 5.01 -3.36 -10.26
N MET A 237 4.20 -2.78 -9.37
CA MET A 237 3.13 -1.84 -9.71
C MET A 237 3.34 -0.56 -8.91
N ALA A 238 3.65 0.53 -9.61
CA ALA A 238 4.01 1.80 -8.98
C ALA A 238 2.80 2.72 -8.92
N PHE A 239 2.53 3.26 -7.73
CA PHE A 239 1.43 4.19 -7.45
C PHE A 239 2.00 5.46 -6.83
N ALA A 240 1.47 6.62 -7.22
CA ALA A 240 1.79 7.89 -6.61
C ALA A 240 0.52 8.67 -6.24
N ALA A 241 0.62 9.52 -5.22
CA ALA A 241 -0.44 10.41 -4.82
C ALA A 241 0.10 11.82 -4.59
N SER A 242 -0.57 12.83 -5.15
CA SER A 242 -0.26 14.26 -4.98
C SER A 242 -1.57 15.03 -4.82
N GLY A 243 -1.66 15.87 -3.78
CA GLY A 243 -2.94 16.44 -3.36
C GLY A 243 -3.93 15.32 -3.04
N SER A 244 -5.06 15.29 -3.76
CA SER A 244 -6.04 14.19 -3.69
C SER A 244 -6.03 13.27 -4.91
N SER A 245 -5.09 13.44 -5.84
CA SER A 245 -5.04 12.67 -7.08
C SER A 245 -4.20 11.42 -6.89
N LEU A 246 -4.70 10.29 -7.39
CA LEU A 246 -3.99 9.01 -7.46
C LEU A 246 -3.53 8.73 -8.89
N TYR A 247 -2.30 8.26 -9.02
CA TYR A 247 -1.66 7.94 -10.29
C TYR A 247 -1.06 6.54 -10.25
N THR A 248 -0.99 5.89 -11.42
CA THR A 248 0.04 4.87 -11.68
C THR A 248 1.25 5.53 -12.31
N ILE A 249 2.43 4.98 -12.07
CA ILE A 249 3.69 5.49 -12.63
C ILE A 249 4.33 4.41 -13.51
N ASN A 250 4.72 4.79 -14.73
CA ASN A 250 5.53 3.93 -15.57
C ASN A 250 7.00 4.06 -15.17
N LEU A 251 7.56 3.02 -14.52
CA LEU A 251 8.94 3.02 -14.04
C LEU A 251 10.00 3.10 -15.15
N SER A 252 9.67 2.83 -16.42
CA SER A 252 10.62 2.91 -17.52
C SER A 252 10.62 4.26 -18.24
N THR A 253 9.51 5.00 -18.21
CA THR A 253 9.37 6.29 -18.90
C THR A 253 9.17 7.48 -17.97
N GLY A 254 8.88 7.24 -16.70
CA GLY A 254 8.48 8.26 -15.73
C GLY A 254 7.02 8.70 -15.82
N ALA A 255 6.31 8.37 -16.90
CA ALA A 255 4.98 8.92 -17.15
C ALA A 255 3.95 8.52 -16.07
N ALA A 256 3.24 9.50 -15.53
CA ALA A 256 2.10 9.32 -14.64
C ALA A 256 0.81 9.14 -15.44
N THR A 257 -0.07 8.25 -14.97
CA THR A 257 -1.43 8.08 -15.51
C THR A 257 -2.44 8.22 -14.39
N THR A 258 -3.38 9.16 -14.51
CA THR A 258 -4.41 9.39 -13.51
C THR A 258 -5.31 8.16 -13.34
N VAL A 259 -5.44 7.69 -12.10
CA VAL A 259 -6.36 6.62 -11.71
C VAL A 259 -7.68 7.20 -11.21
N GLY A 260 -7.63 8.25 -10.40
CA GLY A 260 -8.82 8.90 -9.85
C GLY A 260 -8.53 9.82 -8.66
N THR A 261 -9.59 10.23 -7.98
CA THR A 261 -9.53 11.08 -6.80
C THR A 261 -9.68 10.25 -5.52
N ILE A 262 -8.80 10.50 -4.55
CA ILE A 262 -8.82 9.87 -3.23
C ILE A 262 -9.93 10.52 -2.39
N GLY A 263 -10.84 9.69 -1.89
CA GLY A 263 -11.97 10.14 -1.07
C GLY A 263 -12.87 11.13 -1.83
N ASN A 264 -13.16 12.26 -1.20
CA ASN A 264 -14.00 13.32 -1.75
C ASN A 264 -13.22 14.47 -2.43
N GLY A 265 -11.90 14.34 -2.58
CA GLY A 265 -11.04 15.37 -3.14
C GLY A 265 -10.57 16.46 -2.16
N ASN A 266 -10.98 16.40 -0.88
CA ASN A 266 -10.59 17.37 0.14
C ASN A 266 -9.52 16.78 1.07
N VAL A 267 -8.42 16.30 0.50
CA VAL A 267 -7.28 15.73 1.23
C VAL A 267 -5.97 16.17 0.58
N THR A 268 -4.96 16.41 1.41
CA THR A 268 -3.57 16.61 0.98
C THR A 268 -2.77 15.42 1.45
N ILE A 269 -2.39 14.55 0.52
CA ILE A 269 -1.58 13.37 0.81
C ILE A 269 -0.11 13.76 1.00
N VAL A 270 0.51 13.20 2.05
CA VAL A 270 1.93 13.35 2.40
C VAL A 270 2.67 11.99 2.46
N GLY A 271 1.97 10.89 2.19
CA GLY A 271 2.55 9.56 2.13
C GLY A 271 1.58 8.53 1.55
N LEU A 272 2.10 7.46 0.97
CA LEU A 272 1.31 6.40 0.36
C LEU A 272 1.98 5.06 0.67
N ALA A 273 1.20 4.07 1.10
CA ALA A 273 1.66 2.71 1.28
C ALA A 273 0.71 1.73 0.57
N ALA A 274 1.24 0.64 0.02
CA ALA A 274 0.51 -0.36 -0.75
C ALA A 274 0.70 -1.76 -0.18
N ARG A 275 -0.37 -2.56 -0.17
CA ARG A 275 -0.27 -3.99 0.12
C ARG A 275 -1.30 -4.80 -0.65
N THR A 276 -1.04 -6.09 -0.78
CA THR A 276 -2.08 -7.04 -1.20
C THR A 276 -2.96 -7.40 -0.01
N VAL A 277 -4.27 -7.51 -0.26
CA VAL A 277 -5.22 -8.08 0.71
C VAL A 277 -5.65 -9.44 0.15
N PRO A 278 -5.40 -10.55 0.88
CA PRO A 278 -5.95 -11.85 0.50
C PRO A 278 -7.47 -11.77 0.54
N GLU A 279 -8.13 -12.19 -0.54
CA GLU A 279 -9.59 -12.27 -0.54
C GLU A 279 -10.08 -13.18 0.60
N PRO A 280 -11.21 -12.87 1.26
CA PRO A 280 -11.79 -13.76 2.26
C PRO A 280 -12.01 -15.12 1.62
N SER A 281 -11.33 -16.16 2.13
CA SER A 281 -11.56 -17.51 1.63
C SER A 281 -13.06 -17.82 1.66
N THR A 282 -13.61 -18.35 0.56
CA THR A 282 -15.05 -18.60 0.37
C THR A 282 -15.68 -19.43 1.50
N ILE A 283 -14.87 -20.19 2.24
CA ILE A 283 -15.27 -20.95 3.44
C ILE A 283 -15.71 -20.02 4.58
N GLY A 284 -15.05 -18.88 4.79
CA GLY A 284 -15.42 -17.89 5.81
C GLY A 284 -16.74 -17.18 5.49
N ALA A 285 -16.98 -16.88 4.20
CA ALA A 285 -18.24 -16.29 3.75
C ALA A 285 -19.42 -17.28 3.88
N LEU A 286 -19.22 -18.57 3.56
CA LEU A 286 -20.26 -19.58 3.63
C LEU A 286 -20.66 -19.95 5.08
N LEU A 287 -19.69 -19.93 6.02
CA LEU A 287 -19.96 -20.14 7.45
C LEU A 287 -20.75 -18.98 8.08
N GLY A 288 -20.56 -17.74 7.60
CA GLY A 288 -21.35 -16.58 8.01
C GLY A 288 -22.84 -16.70 7.62
N PHE A 289 -23.14 -17.27 6.46
CA PHE A 289 -24.54 -17.51 6.03
C PHE A 289 -25.21 -18.69 6.75
N LEU A 290 -24.46 -19.73 7.12
CA LEU A 290 -25.00 -20.88 7.85
C LEU A 290 -25.41 -20.53 9.30
N THR A 291 -24.72 -19.61 9.96
CA THR A 291 -25.08 -19.18 11.32
C THR A 291 -26.33 -18.29 11.37
N PHE A 292 -26.55 -17.43 10.37
CA PHE A 292 -27.77 -16.63 10.25
C PHE A 292 -29.01 -17.45 9.83
N GLY A 293 -28.83 -18.47 8.99
CA GLY A 293 -29.94 -19.33 8.51
C GLY A 293 -30.54 -20.24 9.60
N VAL A 294 -29.75 -20.67 10.58
CA VAL A 294 -30.23 -21.52 11.68
C VAL A 294 -30.98 -20.70 12.74
N MET A 295 -30.58 -19.44 12.97
CA MET A 295 -31.15 -18.61 14.04
C MET A 295 -32.56 -18.08 13.71
N THR A 296 -32.96 -18.02 12.44
CA THR A 296 -34.32 -17.62 12.02
C THR A 296 -35.33 -18.77 12.05
N ARG A 297 -34.88 -20.04 12.10
CA ARG A 297 -35.80 -21.20 12.07
C ARG A 297 -36.32 -21.65 13.44
N PHE A 298 -35.74 -21.18 14.54
CA PHE A 298 -36.17 -21.55 15.90
C PHE A 298 -37.18 -20.59 16.55
N ARG A 299 -37.55 -19.47 15.91
CA ARG A 299 -38.54 -18.51 16.47
C ARG A 299 -40.00 -18.73 16.05
N ARG A 300 -40.32 -19.82 15.32
CA ARG A 300 -41.70 -20.15 14.93
C ARG A 300 -42.15 -21.54 15.40
N ARG A 301 -41.99 -21.85 16.69
CA ARG A 301 -42.80 -22.87 17.38
C ARG A 301 -42.86 -22.52 18.86
N LEU A 302 -43.79 -21.66 19.25
CA LEU A 302 -44.34 -21.54 20.60
C LEU A 302 -45.57 -20.61 20.50
N LYS A 303 -46.70 -21.22 20.15
CA LYS A 303 -48.08 -20.89 20.55
C LYS A 303 -48.95 -22.07 20.15
#